data_AF-A0A7J5ZX47-F1
#
_entry.id   AF-A0A7J5ZX47-F1
#
_cell.length_a   1.000
_cell.length_b   1.000
_cell.length_c   1.000
_cell.angle_alpha   90.00
_cell.angle_beta   90.00
_cell.angle_gamma   90.00
#
_symmetry.space_group_name_H-M   'P 1'
#
loop_
_entity.id
_entity.type
_entity.pdbx_description
1 polymer ?
#
loop_
_entity_poly.entity_id
_entity_poly.type
_entity_poly.pdbx_seq_one_letter_code
_entity_poly.pdbx_strand_id
1 'polypeptide(L)'
;MSDHTKSNFTKMDLLLDFAVGLELSRDRNGQEGYIMYHGTTLQNALNILHYGFKPSTDGMLGPGVYVTRSFQKAAAYPKSLRLGEEQAILRLRVRVGKVKRIDYQYHPQQKTWYQEGYDTAWVPPNCGMVPSGLEENCVRDPRRIEVLDVLNSDGSIKNLSTFGFMPGPIGYLCPPSVPSMLGYSRPPSVPSMLGYSCPPFVPPMLGYPYPPPGFPSYPYPYPTPNPFWAP
;
A
#
# COMPACT_ATOMS: atom_id res chain seq x y z
N MET A 1 0.92 -26.44 36.95
CA MET A 1 1.43 -27.09 35.72
C MET A 1 0.37 -27.09 34.60
N SER A 2 -0.41 -26.02 34.43
CA SER A 2 -1.67 -26.09 33.66
C SER A 2 -2.05 -24.82 32.87
N ASP A 3 -1.08 -23.98 32.50
CA ASP A 3 -1.36 -22.72 31.77
C ASP A 3 -0.76 -22.67 30.35
N HIS A 4 0.42 -23.27 30.14
CA HIS A 4 1.08 -23.26 28.84
C HIS A 4 0.34 -24.06 27.76
N THR A 5 -0.31 -25.17 28.11
CA THR A 5 -0.98 -26.05 27.13
C THR A 5 -2.26 -25.41 26.59
N LYS A 6 -3.05 -24.72 27.45
CA LYS A 6 -4.27 -24.00 27.04
C LYS A 6 -3.95 -22.73 26.23
N SER A 7 -2.91 -22.00 26.62
CA SER A 7 -2.38 -20.85 25.87
C SER A 7 -1.93 -21.25 24.47
N ASN A 8 -1.22 -22.37 24.32
CA ASN A 8 -0.78 -22.85 23.00
C ASN A 8 -1.94 -23.33 22.14
N PHE A 9 -2.95 -23.99 22.73
CA PHE A 9 -4.14 -24.42 22.01
C PHE A 9 -4.91 -23.22 21.41
N THR A 10 -5.23 -22.23 22.24
CA THR A 10 -5.94 -21.01 21.82
C THR A 10 -5.17 -20.19 20.79
N LYS A 11 -3.84 -20.12 20.89
CA LYS A 11 -3.00 -19.45 19.89
C LYS A 11 -3.03 -20.16 18.53
N MET A 12 -3.02 -21.49 18.52
CA MET A 12 -3.11 -22.27 17.27
C MET A 12 -4.49 -22.18 16.65
N ASP A 13 -5.56 -22.21 17.46
CA ASP A 13 -6.93 -22.03 16.99
C ASP A 13 -7.13 -20.66 16.35
N LEU A 14 -6.62 -19.59 16.97
CA LEU A 14 -6.68 -18.23 16.40
C LEU A 14 -5.92 -18.10 15.07
N LEU A 15 -4.76 -18.75 14.95
CA LEU A 15 -3.99 -18.76 13.70
C LEU A 15 -4.70 -19.58 12.63
N LEU A 16 -5.31 -20.71 12.99
CA LEU A 16 -6.15 -21.49 12.08
C LEU A 16 -7.32 -20.63 11.60
N ASP A 17 -8.11 -20.07 12.52
CA ASP A 17 -9.25 -19.21 12.23
C ASP A 17 -8.87 -18.04 11.30
N PHE A 18 -7.72 -17.42 11.58
CA PHE A 18 -7.20 -16.37 10.73
C PHE A 18 -6.81 -16.89 9.34
N ALA A 19 -6.09 -18.02 9.25
CA ALA A 19 -5.52 -18.52 8.00
C ALA A 19 -6.51 -19.29 7.12
N VAL A 20 -7.67 -19.71 7.64
CA VAL A 20 -8.67 -20.44 6.85
C VAL A 20 -9.04 -19.66 5.59
N GLY A 21 -8.86 -20.30 4.44
CA GLY A 21 -9.20 -19.76 3.12
C GLY A 21 -8.23 -18.71 2.56
N LEU A 22 -7.13 -18.39 3.25
CA LEU A 22 -6.10 -17.51 2.73
C LEU A 22 -5.06 -18.27 1.90
N GLU A 23 -4.75 -17.76 0.72
CA GLU A 23 -3.66 -18.25 -0.11
C GLU A 23 -2.31 -17.84 0.52
N LEU A 24 -1.44 -18.82 0.75
CA LEU A 24 -0.07 -18.60 1.21
C LEU A 24 0.83 -18.24 0.01
N SER A 25 1.71 -17.27 0.22
CA SER A 25 2.72 -16.84 -0.75
C SER A 25 4.09 -16.70 -0.08
N ARG A 26 5.15 -17.10 -0.78
CA ARG A 26 6.53 -16.97 -0.31
C ARG A 26 7.30 -15.97 -1.14
N ASP A 27 8.13 -15.15 -0.49
CA ASP A 27 9.08 -14.28 -1.18
C ASP A 27 10.34 -15.02 -1.66
N ARG A 28 11.24 -14.30 -2.33
CA ARG A 28 12.51 -14.86 -2.85
C ARG A 28 13.43 -15.36 -1.74
N ASN A 29 13.26 -14.89 -0.51
CA ASN A 29 14.01 -15.30 0.68
C ASN A 29 13.29 -16.41 1.46
N GLY A 30 12.18 -16.94 0.93
CA GLY A 30 11.37 -17.97 1.58
C GLY A 30 10.44 -17.46 2.68
N GLN A 31 10.35 -16.14 2.89
CA GLN A 31 9.50 -15.54 3.90
C GLN A 31 8.03 -15.66 3.51
N GLU A 32 7.23 -16.23 4.40
CA GLU A 32 5.81 -16.47 4.19
C GLU A 32 4.98 -15.19 4.43
N GLY A 33 3.93 -15.04 3.62
CA GLY A 33 2.85 -14.09 3.81
C GLY A 33 1.56 -14.62 3.17
N TYR A 34 0.48 -13.88 3.35
CA TYR A 34 -0.83 -14.24 2.80
C TYR A 34 -1.22 -13.29 1.67
N ILE A 35 -1.91 -13.80 0.66
CA ILE A 35 -2.48 -12.97 -0.40
C ILE A 35 -3.67 -12.20 0.14
N MET A 36 -3.63 -10.89 -0.05
CA MET A 36 -4.70 -9.95 0.30
C MET A 36 -4.85 -8.89 -0.79
N TYR A 37 -5.86 -8.04 -0.65
CA TYR A 37 -6.24 -7.06 -1.65
C TYR A 37 -6.51 -5.69 -1.03
N HIS A 38 -6.25 -4.64 -1.81
CA HIS A 38 -6.60 -3.27 -1.46
C HIS A 38 -7.16 -2.57 -2.71
N GLY A 39 -8.44 -2.20 -2.68
CA GLY A 39 -9.10 -1.43 -3.73
C GLY A 39 -8.89 0.07 -3.54
N THR A 40 -8.48 0.77 -4.58
CA THR A 40 -8.20 2.22 -4.55
C THR A 40 -8.31 2.81 -5.95
N THR A 41 -8.00 4.09 -6.11
CA THR A 41 -7.90 4.71 -7.45
C THR A 41 -6.58 4.32 -8.12
N LEU A 42 -6.53 4.31 -9.45
CA LEU A 42 -5.30 4.04 -10.20
C LEU A 42 -4.17 5.02 -9.83
N GLN A 43 -4.49 6.30 -9.67
CA GLN A 43 -3.55 7.32 -9.22
C GLN A 43 -2.91 6.93 -7.86
N ASN A 44 -3.73 6.45 -6.91
CA ASN A 44 -3.24 6.01 -5.61
C ASN A 44 -2.43 4.71 -5.70
N ALA A 45 -2.84 3.77 -6.55
CA ALA A 45 -2.08 2.56 -6.80
C ALA A 45 -0.67 2.87 -7.34
N LEU A 46 -0.55 3.81 -8.28
CA LEU A 46 0.74 4.28 -8.80
C LEU A 46 1.57 4.96 -7.72
N ASN A 47 0.95 5.80 -6.87
CA ASN A 47 1.64 6.41 -5.73
C ASN A 47 2.15 5.34 -4.74
N ILE A 48 1.37 4.31 -4.46
CA ILE A 48 1.76 3.20 -3.57
C ILE A 48 2.91 2.40 -4.18
N LEU A 49 2.90 2.15 -5.49
CA LEU A 49 4.00 1.48 -6.17
C LEU A 49 5.31 2.28 -6.08
N HIS A 50 5.25 3.60 -6.14
CA HIS A 50 6.43 4.45 -6.16
C HIS A 50 6.95 4.81 -4.75
N TYR A 51 6.04 5.12 -3.83
CA TYR A 51 6.37 5.65 -2.49
C TYR A 51 6.09 4.65 -1.35
N GLY A 52 5.47 3.52 -1.65
CA GLY A 52 4.97 2.58 -0.66
C GLY A 52 3.62 3.01 -0.06
N PHE A 53 3.06 2.16 0.80
CA PHE A 53 1.83 2.47 1.52
C PHE A 53 2.07 3.55 2.58
N LYS A 54 1.20 4.55 2.59
CA LYS A 54 1.05 5.47 3.72
C LYS A 54 -0.06 4.94 4.64
N PRO A 55 0.22 4.66 5.93
CA PRO A 55 -0.81 4.18 6.83
C PRO A 55 -1.83 5.29 7.10
N SER A 56 -3.09 4.90 7.26
CA SER A 56 -4.13 5.81 7.75
C SER A 56 -3.82 6.23 9.19
N THR A 57 -4.21 7.44 9.55
CA THR A 57 -4.08 7.98 10.92
C THR A 57 -5.19 7.50 11.86
N ASP A 58 -6.32 7.05 11.31
CA ASP A 58 -7.44 6.49 12.07
C ASP A 58 -8.25 5.48 11.21
N GLY A 59 -9.26 4.87 11.82
CA GLY A 59 -10.24 4.00 11.19
C GLY A 59 -10.93 3.14 12.25
N MET A 60 -11.76 2.19 11.82
CA MET A 60 -12.46 1.28 12.73
C MET A 60 -11.49 0.53 13.66
N LEU A 61 -10.31 0.15 13.16
CA LEU A 61 -9.26 -0.57 13.88
C LEU A 61 -8.09 0.35 14.27
N GLY A 62 -8.27 1.67 14.19
CA GLY A 62 -7.23 2.65 14.44
C GLY A 62 -6.22 2.78 13.27
N PRO A 63 -5.03 3.35 13.53
CA PRO A 63 -4.04 3.67 12.50
C PRO A 63 -3.35 2.43 11.91
N GLY A 64 -3.25 2.39 10.58
CA GLY A 64 -2.59 1.33 9.82
C GLY A 64 -3.02 1.29 8.36
N VAL A 65 -2.59 0.24 7.65
CA VAL A 65 -2.99 -0.03 6.26
C VAL A 65 -4.11 -1.07 6.26
N TYR A 66 -5.23 -0.73 5.64
CA TYR A 66 -6.42 -1.57 5.59
C TYR A 66 -6.40 -2.46 4.36
N VAL A 67 -6.53 -3.76 4.57
CA VAL A 67 -6.50 -4.79 3.52
C VAL A 67 -7.60 -5.82 3.76
N THR A 68 -8.06 -6.44 2.68
CA THR A 68 -9.13 -7.44 2.68
C THR A 68 -8.62 -8.73 2.05
N ARG A 69 -9.13 -9.86 2.52
CA ARG A 69 -8.89 -11.20 1.96
C ARG A 69 -9.73 -11.43 0.71
N SER A 70 -10.87 -10.75 0.62
CA SER A 70 -11.80 -10.86 -0.49
C SER A 70 -11.44 -9.87 -1.60
N PHE A 71 -11.12 -10.41 -2.78
CA PHE A 71 -11.02 -9.64 -4.01
C PHE A 71 -12.30 -8.87 -4.29
N GLN A 72 -13.47 -9.51 -4.13
CA GLN A 72 -14.77 -8.87 -4.37
C GLN A 72 -15.00 -7.68 -3.44
N LYS A 73 -14.59 -7.78 -2.15
CA LYS A 73 -14.64 -6.64 -1.23
C LYS A 73 -13.72 -5.52 -1.70
N ALA A 74 -12.50 -5.83 -2.14
CA ALA A 74 -11.57 -4.82 -2.68
C ALA A 74 -12.13 -4.16 -3.95
N ALA A 75 -12.70 -4.93 -4.86
CA ALA A 75 -13.33 -4.44 -6.09
C ALA A 75 -14.55 -3.55 -5.85
N ALA A 76 -15.10 -3.52 -4.64
CA ALA A 76 -16.17 -2.60 -4.25
C ALA A 76 -15.65 -1.22 -3.79
N TYR A 77 -14.33 -0.96 -3.88
CA TYR A 77 -13.70 0.31 -3.50
C TYR A 77 -12.84 0.92 -4.61
N PRO A 78 -12.85 2.25 -4.77
CA PRO A 78 -13.57 3.22 -3.94
C PRO A 78 -15.08 3.18 -4.20
N LYS A 79 -15.88 3.58 -3.20
CA LYS A 79 -17.36 3.58 -3.31
C LYS A 79 -17.90 4.55 -4.37
N SER A 80 -17.11 5.57 -4.69
CA SER A 80 -17.36 6.53 -5.75
C SER A 80 -16.03 6.88 -6.40
N LEU A 81 -16.00 6.88 -7.73
CA LEU A 81 -14.90 7.45 -8.52
C LEU A 81 -15.30 8.84 -9.00
N ARG A 82 -14.36 9.77 -9.02
CA ARG A 82 -14.58 11.05 -9.69
C ARG A 82 -14.50 10.86 -11.20
N LEU A 83 -15.06 11.80 -11.95
CA LEU A 83 -14.99 11.77 -13.41
C LEU A 83 -13.52 11.75 -13.86
N GLY A 84 -13.17 10.74 -14.67
CA GLY A 84 -11.80 10.53 -15.15
C GLY A 84 -10.89 9.74 -14.21
N GLU A 85 -11.35 9.34 -13.02
CA GLU A 85 -10.62 8.39 -12.18
C GLU A 85 -10.91 6.95 -12.60
N GLU A 86 -9.89 6.10 -12.53
CA GLU A 86 -10.02 4.66 -12.71
C GLU A 86 -9.86 3.92 -11.37
N GLN A 87 -10.55 2.80 -11.22
CA GLN A 87 -10.30 1.86 -10.13
C GLN A 87 -9.05 1.02 -10.42
N ALA A 88 -8.33 0.68 -9.36
CA ALA A 88 -7.27 -0.31 -9.36
C ALA A 88 -7.35 -1.16 -8.09
N ILE A 89 -7.05 -2.44 -8.22
CA ILE A 89 -6.99 -3.37 -7.09
C ILE A 89 -5.55 -3.84 -6.96
N LEU A 90 -4.93 -3.56 -5.82
CA LEU A 90 -3.61 -4.08 -5.51
C LEU A 90 -3.73 -5.50 -4.99
N ARG A 91 -3.03 -6.46 -5.62
CA ARG A 91 -2.80 -7.80 -5.08
C ARG A 91 -1.53 -7.76 -4.25
N LEU A 92 -1.63 -8.20 -3.00
CA LEU A 92 -0.62 -7.97 -1.97
C LEU A 92 -0.15 -9.29 -1.38
N ARG A 93 1.15 -9.38 -1.06
CA ARG A 93 1.66 -10.33 -0.06
C ARG A 93 1.79 -9.61 1.26
N VAL A 94 1.10 -10.12 2.28
CA VAL A 94 1.05 -9.50 3.61
C VAL A 94 1.65 -10.43 4.65
N ARG A 95 2.70 -9.97 5.34
CA ARG A 95 3.25 -10.65 6.52
C ARG A 95 2.47 -10.21 7.75
N VAL A 96 1.56 -11.06 8.22
CA VAL A 96 0.57 -10.69 9.24
C VAL A 96 1.11 -10.66 10.66
N GLY A 97 2.18 -11.41 10.96
CA GLY A 97 2.82 -11.42 12.27
C GLY A 97 1.87 -11.86 13.38
N LYS A 98 1.95 -11.19 14.55
CA LYS A 98 1.04 -11.44 15.67
C LYS A 98 -0.31 -10.76 15.40
N VAL A 99 -1.36 -11.57 15.22
CA VAL A 99 -2.70 -11.08 14.91
C VAL A 99 -3.54 -10.87 16.19
N LYS A 100 -4.22 -9.73 16.27
CA LYS A 100 -5.26 -9.46 17.27
C LYS A 100 -6.63 -9.61 16.63
N ARG A 101 -7.43 -10.57 17.10
CA ARG A 101 -8.85 -10.68 16.77
C ARG A 101 -9.64 -9.57 17.49
N ILE A 102 -10.46 -8.85 16.74
CA ILE A 102 -11.38 -7.80 17.19
C ILE A 102 -12.78 -8.19 16.67
N ASP A 103 -13.60 -8.81 17.51
CA ASP A 103 -14.82 -9.51 17.09
C ASP A 103 -16.10 -9.01 17.77
N TYR A 104 -16.07 -7.83 18.37
CA TYR A 104 -17.24 -7.14 18.88
C TYR A 104 -16.98 -5.63 18.99
N GLN A 105 -18.05 -4.84 18.85
CA GLN A 105 -17.96 -3.38 18.93
C GLN A 105 -17.46 -2.92 20.29
N TYR A 106 -16.67 -1.85 20.31
CA TYR A 106 -16.06 -1.29 21.53
C TYR A 106 -15.07 -2.23 22.21
N HIS A 107 -14.45 -3.15 21.46
CA HIS A 107 -13.38 -3.98 21.97
C HIS A 107 -12.29 -3.11 22.62
N PRO A 108 -11.81 -3.38 23.85
CA PRO A 108 -10.88 -2.51 24.57
C PRO A 108 -9.59 -2.18 23.80
N GLN A 109 -9.14 -3.13 22.98
CA GLN A 109 -7.96 -2.99 22.12
C GLN A 109 -8.28 -2.67 20.65
N GLN A 110 -9.51 -2.28 20.31
CA GLN A 110 -9.98 -2.05 18.93
C GLN A 110 -9.07 -1.10 18.15
N LYS A 111 -8.65 0.01 18.78
CA LYS A 111 -7.75 1.01 18.17
C LYS A 111 -6.33 1.03 18.74
N THR A 112 -6.03 0.20 19.74
CA THR A 112 -4.77 0.24 20.52
C THR A 112 -4.00 -1.08 20.52
N TRP A 113 -4.47 -2.11 19.81
CA TRP A 113 -3.81 -3.42 19.67
C TRP A 113 -2.32 -3.35 19.35
N TYR A 114 -1.86 -2.37 18.57
CA TYR A 114 -0.45 -2.23 18.22
C TYR A 114 0.43 -1.85 19.42
N GLN A 115 -0.14 -1.21 20.45
CA GLN A 115 0.58 -0.86 21.68
C GLN A 115 0.92 -2.11 22.51
N GLU A 116 0.18 -3.19 22.27
CA GLU A 116 0.29 -4.49 22.94
C GLU A 116 1.16 -5.48 22.14
N GLY A 117 1.93 -4.95 21.18
CA GLY A 117 2.87 -5.70 20.35
C GLY A 117 2.22 -6.57 19.28
N TYR A 118 0.99 -6.29 18.89
CA TYR A 118 0.36 -6.93 17.73
C TYR A 118 0.73 -6.22 16.43
N ASP A 119 0.90 -7.00 15.36
CA ASP A 119 1.30 -6.52 14.03
C ASP A 119 0.09 -6.23 13.13
N THR A 120 -0.99 -7.00 13.32
CA THR A 120 -2.22 -6.92 12.55
C THR A 120 -3.44 -7.03 13.46
N ALA A 121 -4.43 -6.16 13.30
CA ALA A 121 -5.77 -6.39 13.81
C ALA A 121 -6.66 -7.03 12.73
N TRP A 122 -7.53 -7.94 13.14
CA TRP A 122 -8.44 -8.67 12.26
C TRP A 122 -9.85 -8.72 12.82
N VAL A 123 -10.81 -8.35 11.98
CA VAL A 123 -12.25 -8.53 12.18
C VAL A 123 -12.70 -9.79 11.43
N PRO A 124 -13.12 -10.85 12.13
CA PRO A 124 -13.69 -12.03 11.49
C PRO A 124 -15.00 -11.73 10.75
N PRO A 125 -15.35 -12.53 9.73
CA PRO A 125 -16.66 -12.40 9.11
C PRO A 125 -17.78 -12.68 10.13
N ASN A 126 -18.92 -12.03 9.96
CA ASN A 126 -20.16 -12.25 10.72
C ASN A 126 -20.05 -12.13 12.25
N CYS A 127 -19.08 -11.37 12.77
CA CYS A 127 -18.92 -11.14 14.21
C CYS A 127 -19.69 -9.93 14.77
N GLY A 128 -20.43 -9.19 13.93
CA GLY A 128 -21.20 -8.02 14.34
C GLY A 128 -20.39 -6.71 14.45
N MET A 129 -19.11 -6.71 14.05
CA MET A 129 -18.27 -5.51 13.98
C MET A 129 -18.70 -4.51 12.90
N VAL A 130 -19.14 -5.00 11.74
CA VAL A 130 -19.59 -4.17 10.61
C VAL A 130 -20.96 -4.64 10.12
N PRO A 131 -21.86 -3.73 9.69
CA PRO A 131 -23.20 -4.11 9.21
C PRO A 131 -23.19 -5.09 8.05
N SER A 132 -22.16 -5.03 7.20
CA SER A 132 -22.01 -5.93 6.06
C SER A 132 -21.60 -7.36 6.44
N GLY A 133 -21.17 -7.59 7.69
CA GLY A 133 -20.61 -8.87 8.14
C GLY A 133 -19.27 -9.23 7.48
N LEU A 134 -18.67 -8.35 6.66
CA LEU A 134 -17.44 -8.65 5.95
C LEU A 134 -16.21 -8.48 6.84
N GLU A 135 -15.24 -9.36 6.67
CA GLU A 135 -13.96 -9.31 7.40
C GLU A 135 -13.16 -8.05 7.09
N GLU A 136 -12.28 -7.63 7.99
CA GLU A 136 -11.33 -6.54 7.75
C GLU A 136 -9.99 -6.77 8.44
N ASN A 137 -8.89 -6.36 7.81
CA ASN A 137 -7.56 -6.42 8.44
C ASN A 137 -6.93 -5.04 8.43
N CYS A 138 -6.24 -4.69 9.52
CA CYS A 138 -5.43 -3.48 9.64
C CYS A 138 -4.01 -3.86 10.03
N VAL A 139 -3.06 -3.60 9.15
CA VAL A 139 -1.64 -3.90 9.34
C VAL A 139 -0.92 -2.64 9.81
N ARG A 140 -0.16 -2.74 10.90
CA ARG A 140 0.45 -1.55 11.53
C ARG A 140 1.58 -0.96 10.70
N ASP A 141 2.46 -1.82 10.21
CA ASP A 141 3.69 -1.44 9.52
C ASP A 141 3.57 -1.71 8.01
N PRO A 142 3.53 -0.67 7.16
CA PRO A 142 3.52 -0.79 5.70
C PRO A 142 4.61 -1.71 5.13
N ARG A 143 5.77 -1.82 5.79
CA ARG A 143 6.90 -2.65 5.32
C ARG A 143 6.60 -4.15 5.33
N ARG A 144 5.51 -4.55 6.00
CA ARG A 144 4.98 -5.93 5.98
C ARG A 144 4.14 -6.24 4.74
N ILE A 145 3.88 -5.25 3.89
CA ILE A 145 3.03 -5.36 2.72
C ILE A 145 3.88 -5.19 1.47
N GLU A 146 3.77 -6.14 0.56
CA GLU A 146 4.40 -6.10 -0.74
C GLU A 146 3.33 -6.12 -1.82
N VAL A 147 3.44 -5.20 -2.78
CA VAL A 147 2.57 -5.18 -3.96
C VAL A 147 3.12 -6.18 -4.96
N LEU A 148 2.29 -7.16 -5.34
CA LEU A 148 2.62 -8.16 -6.34
C LEU A 148 2.15 -7.71 -7.72
N ASP A 149 0.88 -7.30 -7.82
CA ASP A 149 0.23 -6.95 -9.08
C ASP A 149 -0.77 -5.80 -8.88
N VAL A 150 -1.07 -5.10 -9.98
CA VAL A 150 -2.22 -4.19 -10.07
C VAL A 150 -3.24 -4.82 -11.00
N LEU A 151 -4.48 -4.96 -10.53
CA LEU A 151 -5.55 -5.66 -11.22
C LEU A 151 -6.68 -4.70 -11.61
N ASN A 152 -7.38 -5.06 -12.67
CA ASN A 152 -8.69 -4.51 -13.03
C ASN A 152 -9.79 -5.13 -12.15
N SER A 153 -11.00 -4.57 -12.22
CA SER A 153 -12.17 -5.05 -11.47
C SER A 153 -12.60 -6.48 -11.81
N ASP A 154 -12.23 -6.97 -12.99
CA ASP A 154 -12.47 -8.35 -13.44
C ASP A 154 -11.36 -9.34 -13.01
N GLY A 155 -10.32 -8.86 -12.32
CA GLY A 155 -9.19 -9.66 -11.84
C GLY A 155 -8.04 -9.81 -12.85
N SER A 156 -8.19 -9.28 -14.07
CA SER A 156 -7.08 -9.26 -15.04
C SER A 156 -5.97 -8.30 -14.59
N ILE A 157 -4.71 -8.62 -14.93
CA ILE A 157 -3.58 -7.73 -14.64
C ILE A 157 -3.72 -6.45 -15.47
N LYS A 158 -3.67 -5.30 -14.80
CA LYS A 158 -3.74 -3.99 -15.45
C LYS A 158 -2.39 -3.67 -16.10
N ASN A 159 -2.43 -3.28 -17.38
CA ASN A 159 -1.23 -2.89 -18.11
C ASN A 159 -0.79 -1.47 -17.68
N LEU A 160 0.34 -1.37 -16.98
CA LEU A 160 0.87 -0.10 -16.49
C LEU A 160 1.90 0.57 -17.42
N SER A 161 2.25 -0.07 -18.53
CA SER A 161 3.27 0.45 -19.47
C SER A 161 2.91 1.82 -20.06
N THR A 162 1.61 2.10 -20.20
CA THR A 162 1.09 3.39 -20.67
C THR A 162 1.33 4.53 -19.68
N PHE A 163 1.59 4.24 -18.40
CA PHE A 163 1.78 5.23 -17.33
C PHE A 163 3.25 5.48 -17.00
N GLY A 164 4.17 5.13 -17.91
CA GLY A 164 5.62 5.27 -17.70
C GLY A 164 6.22 4.23 -16.76
N PHE A 165 5.42 3.23 -16.33
CA PHE A 165 5.90 2.08 -15.57
C PHE A 165 6.32 0.98 -16.56
N MET A 166 7.58 0.99 -16.97
CA MET A 166 8.15 -0.12 -17.75
C MET A 166 8.03 -1.41 -16.91
N PRO A 167 7.50 -2.52 -17.45
CA PRO A 167 7.46 -3.80 -16.76
C PRO A 167 8.89 -4.35 -16.65
N GLY A 168 9.65 -3.86 -15.67
CA GLY A 168 10.88 -4.47 -15.21
C GLY A 168 10.57 -5.58 -14.20
N PRO A 169 11.45 -6.60 -14.05
CA PRO A 169 11.31 -7.56 -12.97
C PRO A 169 11.28 -6.81 -11.64
N ILE A 170 10.15 -6.91 -10.93
CA ILE A 170 9.93 -6.28 -9.62
C ILE A 170 11.12 -6.63 -8.71
N GLY A 171 11.97 -5.64 -8.43
CA GLY A 171 13.20 -5.82 -7.65
C GLY A 171 14.38 -4.96 -8.11
N TYR A 172 14.41 -3.72 -7.63
CA TYR A 172 15.57 -2.85 -7.38
C TYR A 172 16.31 -2.13 -8.52
N LEU A 173 16.87 -0.99 -8.06
CA LEU A 173 17.94 -0.12 -8.55
C LEU A 173 17.52 0.98 -9.55
N CYS A 174 17.87 2.22 -9.18
CA CYS A 174 17.94 3.35 -10.09
C CYS A 174 18.58 2.89 -11.41
N PRO A 175 18.01 3.22 -12.57
CA PRO A 175 18.61 2.87 -13.85
C PRO A 175 20.03 3.46 -13.91
N PRO A 176 21.04 2.68 -14.35
CA PRO A 176 22.34 3.25 -14.64
C PRO A 176 22.18 4.17 -15.85
N SER A 177 22.52 5.44 -15.63
CA SER A 177 22.80 6.46 -16.64
C SER A 177 21.60 6.93 -17.48
N VAL A 178 21.17 8.15 -17.19
CA VAL A 178 20.51 9.04 -18.15
C VAL A 178 21.37 9.08 -19.44
N PRO A 179 20.80 8.87 -20.64
CA PRO A 179 21.54 9.07 -21.87
C PRO A 179 22.03 10.51 -21.94
N SER A 180 23.33 10.69 -22.16
CA SER A 180 23.91 12.01 -22.42
C SER A 180 23.39 12.54 -23.76
N MET A 181 22.22 13.17 -23.74
CA MET A 181 21.75 13.98 -24.86
C MET A 181 22.02 15.45 -24.54
N LEU A 182 23.00 15.97 -25.28
CA LEU A 182 23.33 17.38 -25.51
C LEU A 182 23.87 18.17 -24.30
N GLY A 183 25.22 18.24 -24.24
CA GLY A 183 25.87 19.56 -24.19
C GLY A 183 26.55 20.02 -22.90
N TYR A 184 26.58 19.25 -21.81
CA TYR A 184 27.28 19.70 -20.60
C TYR A 184 28.60 18.98 -20.40
N SER A 185 29.69 19.67 -20.73
CA SER A 185 31.05 19.27 -20.39
C SER A 185 31.22 19.24 -18.87
N ARG A 186 31.71 18.12 -18.34
CA ARG A 186 32.04 17.91 -16.92
C ARG A 186 33.22 18.81 -16.52
N PRO A 187 33.14 19.62 -15.43
CA PRO A 187 34.31 20.33 -14.94
C PRO A 187 35.30 19.36 -14.28
N PRO A 188 36.62 19.53 -14.48
CA PRO A 188 37.62 18.57 -14.05
C PRO A 188 38.08 18.88 -12.63
N SER A 189 37.58 18.16 -11.61
CA SER A 189 38.30 17.86 -10.34
C SER A 189 37.39 17.24 -9.26
N VAL A 190 36.98 15.96 -9.42
CA VAL A 190 36.53 15.16 -8.26
C VAL A 190 37.01 13.71 -8.41
N PRO A 191 37.74 13.14 -7.42
CA PRO A 191 38.18 11.75 -7.46
C PRO A 191 37.00 10.78 -7.35
N SER A 192 37.07 9.67 -8.08
CA SER A 192 36.14 8.55 -7.96
C SER A 192 36.45 7.78 -6.68
N MET A 193 35.57 7.79 -5.68
CA MET A 193 35.37 6.69 -4.70
C MET A 193 34.18 7.02 -3.77
N LEU A 194 33.37 5.98 -3.50
CA LEU A 194 32.24 5.89 -2.55
C LEU A 194 30.95 6.66 -2.90
N GLY A 195 29.96 5.87 -3.35
CA GLY A 195 28.50 6.07 -3.29
C GLY A 195 27.95 7.49 -3.18
N TYR A 196 27.47 8.04 -4.29
CA TYR A 196 26.61 9.20 -4.27
C TYR A 196 25.17 8.78 -3.94
N SER A 197 24.66 9.27 -2.81
CA SER A 197 23.23 9.44 -2.58
C SER A 197 22.74 10.60 -3.46
N CYS A 198 21.71 10.38 -4.27
CA CYS A 198 21.01 11.48 -4.92
C CYS A 198 20.42 12.38 -3.82
N PRO A 199 20.66 13.71 -3.84
CA PRO A 199 19.91 14.60 -2.96
C PRO A 199 18.43 14.56 -3.38
N PRO A 200 17.48 14.49 -2.44
CA PRO A 200 16.12 14.87 -2.74
C PRO A 200 16.17 16.38 -3.06
N PHE A 201 15.41 16.82 -4.05
CA PHE A 201 15.29 18.22 -4.49
C PHE A 201 16.33 18.73 -5.51
N VAL A 202 15.86 18.90 -6.75
CA VAL A 202 16.35 19.96 -7.65
C VAL A 202 15.45 21.18 -7.39
N PRO A 203 15.96 22.31 -6.87
CA PRO A 203 15.14 23.51 -6.70
C PRO A 203 14.77 24.09 -8.07
N PRO A 204 13.55 24.64 -8.25
CA PRO A 204 13.22 25.39 -9.45
C PRO A 204 13.88 26.76 -9.35
N MET A 205 15.10 26.91 -9.89
CA MET A 205 15.73 28.21 -10.04
C MET A 205 15.54 28.74 -11.46
N LEU A 206 14.69 29.76 -11.55
CA LEU A 206 14.74 30.91 -12.46
C LEU A 206 14.99 30.61 -13.96
N GLY A 207 13.90 30.63 -14.72
CA GLY A 207 13.95 30.94 -16.15
C GLY A 207 13.25 29.93 -17.05
N TYR A 208 11.91 29.92 -17.04
CA TYR A 208 11.18 29.52 -18.24
C TYR A 208 10.76 30.79 -18.98
N PRO A 209 11.12 30.97 -20.26
CA PRO A 209 10.50 32.00 -21.08
C PRO A 209 9.00 31.67 -21.18
N TYR A 210 8.18 32.71 -21.05
CA TYR A 210 6.72 32.68 -21.20
C TYR A 210 6.27 31.77 -22.37
N PRO A 211 5.13 31.06 -22.23
CA PRO A 211 4.55 30.41 -23.40
C PRO A 211 4.16 31.48 -24.45
N PRO A 212 4.26 31.16 -25.74
CA PRO A 212 3.89 32.09 -26.81
C PRO A 212 2.42 32.52 -26.69
N PRO A 213 2.08 33.75 -27.11
CA PRO A 213 0.73 34.29 -26.94
C PRO A 213 -0.27 33.49 -27.78
N GLY A 214 -1.28 32.89 -27.11
CA GLY A 214 -2.37 32.19 -27.81
C GLY A 214 -3.06 31.06 -27.05
N PHE A 215 -2.54 30.60 -25.91
CA PHE A 215 -3.19 29.55 -25.11
C PHE A 215 -3.87 30.10 -23.86
N PRO A 216 -5.16 29.76 -23.60
CA PRO A 216 -5.84 30.17 -22.38
C PRO A 216 -5.20 29.49 -21.16
N SER A 217 -4.69 30.30 -20.25
CA SER A 217 -4.23 29.87 -18.92
C SER A 217 -5.45 29.48 -18.07
N TYR A 218 -5.68 28.18 -17.88
CA TYR A 218 -6.57 27.72 -16.82
C TYR A 218 -5.79 27.65 -15.51
N PRO A 219 -6.20 28.38 -14.45
CA PRO A 219 -5.59 28.21 -13.14
C PRO A 219 -6.04 26.86 -12.59
N TYR A 220 -5.12 25.89 -12.50
CA TYR A 220 -5.33 24.70 -11.69
C TYR A 220 -5.32 25.15 -10.22
N PRO A 221 -6.43 25.02 -9.47
CA PRO A 221 -6.44 25.33 -8.05
C PRO A 221 -5.56 24.30 -7.31
N TYR A 222 -4.68 24.81 -6.46
CA TYR A 222 -3.94 24.01 -5.49
C TYR A 222 -4.92 23.10 -4.72
N PRO A 223 -4.73 21.77 -4.69
CA PRO A 223 -5.60 20.91 -3.93
C PRO A 223 -5.37 21.15 -2.43
N THR A 224 -6.42 21.62 -1.77
CA THR A 224 -6.57 21.54 -0.31
C THR A 224 -6.37 20.09 0.16
N PRO A 225 -5.75 19.82 1.31
CA PRO A 225 -5.66 18.48 1.86
C PRO A 225 -7.08 17.97 2.14
N ASN A 226 -7.55 17.00 1.36
CA ASN A 226 -8.86 16.39 1.56
C ASN A 226 -8.75 15.37 2.74
N PRO A 227 -9.53 15.52 3.82
CA PRO A 227 -9.33 14.81 5.09
C PRO A 227 -9.86 13.37 5.11
N PHE A 228 -10.14 12.77 3.95
CA PHE A 228 -10.75 11.46 3.85
C PHE A 228 -9.71 10.42 3.41
N TRP A 229 -8.94 9.93 4.36
CA TRP A 229 -8.23 8.66 4.23
C TRP A 229 -8.81 7.67 5.25
N ALA A 230 -9.29 6.56 4.71
CA ALA A 230 -9.97 5.42 5.33
C ALA A 230 -11.47 5.59 5.65
N PRO A 231 -12.27 4.58 5.27
CA PRO A 231 -12.61 4.13 3.92
C PRO A 231 -13.77 4.91 3.28
#